data_AF-A0AAQ4P7P9-F1
#
_entry.id   AF-A0AAQ4P7P9-F1
#
_cell.length_a   1.000
_cell.length_b   1.000
_cell.length_c   1.000
_cell.angle_alpha   90.00
_cell.angle_beta   90.00
_cell.angle_gamma   90.00
#
_symmetry.space_group_name_H-M   'P 1'
#
loop_
_entity.id
_entity.type
_entity.pdbx_description
1 polymer ?
#
loop_
_entity_poly.entity_id
_entity_poly.type
_entity_poly.pdbx_seq_one_letter_code
_entity_poly.pdbx_strand_id
1 'polypeptide(L)'
;MRNRDILHLAAVFFVLFITLRFAINSFDVWEKAATIFGVDDKDQVKPKLKKEPTTEPDCSLSRVCPSDHFAVRITSGAANVVGPKICFDGKIIMSNVLNNVGPGLNIVLVNGRNGKVEKYGYLNMNSGKEKDILAYLKDIKPGMIALVASFDDVTTKMTDEMREVFVGMGSTLIKSLKPRDGWVFAGRAGTENKSLLEKQAVSDDNTNIYEKWPEMVEVGGCIPRTPTEHKEPEE
;
A
#
# COMPACT_ATOMS: atom_id res chain seq x y z
N MET A 1 18.64 66.61 -19.97
CA MET A 1 18.43 65.21 -19.51
C MET A 1 18.86 65.08 -18.05
N ARG A 2 18.19 65.76 -17.12
CA ARG A 2 18.53 65.70 -15.67
C ARG A 2 17.28 65.68 -14.79
N ASN A 3 16.21 66.38 -15.19
CA ASN A 3 14.93 66.35 -14.49
C ASN A 3 14.17 65.02 -14.63
N ARG A 4 14.27 64.32 -15.77
CA ARG A 4 13.53 63.07 -16.00
C ARG A 4 14.05 61.94 -15.10
N ASP A 5 15.37 61.86 -14.94
CA ASP A 5 16.01 60.83 -14.13
C ASP A 5 15.79 61.09 -12.63
N ILE A 6 15.74 62.36 -12.21
CA ILE A 6 15.35 62.74 -10.83
C ILE A 6 13.88 62.37 -10.57
N LEU A 7 12.99 62.57 -11.53
CA LEU A 7 11.57 62.20 -11.40
C LEU A 7 11.38 60.68 -11.27
N HIS A 8 12.14 59.90 -12.05
CA HIS A 8 12.13 58.44 -11.96
C HIS A 8 12.71 57.95 -10.63
N LEU A 9 13.82 58.54 -10.15
CA LEU A 9 14.37 58.19 -8.86
C LEU A 9 13.38 58.47 -7.72
N ALA A 10 12.73 59.64 -7.74
CA ALA A 10 11.72 60.01 -6.76
C ALA A 10 10.51 59.06 -6.78
N ALA A 11 10.05 58.64 -7.96
CA ALA A 11 8.97 57.66 -8.10
C ALA A 11 9.35 56.28 -7.53
N VAL A 12 10.58 55.82 -7.76
CA VAL A 12 11.07 54.54 -7.21
C VAL A 12 11.12 54.59 -5.68
N PHE A 13 11.66 55.67 -5.10
CA PHE A 13 11.65 55.83 -3.64
C PHE A 13 10.23 55.88 -3.07
N PHE A 14 9.30 56.56 -3.75
CA PHE A 14 7.91 56.62 -3.30
C PHE A 14 7.23 55.25 -3.30
N VAL A 15 7.45 54.43 -4.34
CA VAL A 15 6.94 53.05 -4.39
C VAL A 15 7.56 52.20 -3.28
N LEU A 16 8.87 52.33 -3.04
CA LEU A 16 9.58 51.57 -2.01
C LEU A 16 9.13 51.96 -0.59
N PHE A 17 8.82 53.25 -0.37
CA PHE A 17 8.21 53.71 0.87
C PHE A 17 6.79 53.18 1.07
N ILE A 18 5.98 53.13 0.00
CA ILE A 18 4.64 52.56 0.07
C ILE A 18 4.70 51.07 0.39
N THR A 19 5.53 50.29 -0.29
CA THR A 19 5.63 48.84 -0.04
C THR A 19 6.17 48.55 1.36
N LEU A 20 7.13 49.33 1.86
CA LEU A 20 7.63 49.21 3.23
C LEU A 20 6.56 49.56 4.28
N ARG A 21 5.78 50.62 4.04
CA ARG A 21 4.65 51.00 4.92
C ARG A 21 3.56 49.93 4.95
N PHE A 22 3.22 49.33 3.80
CA PHE A 22 2.26 48.23 3.73
C PHE A 22 2.78 46.98 4.46
N ALA A 23 4.06 46.65 4.34
CA ALA A 23 4.66 45.52 5.06
C ALA A 23 4.61 45.72 6.58
N ILE A 24 4.98 46.91 7.08
CA ILE A 24 4.93 47.24 8.51
C ILE A 24 3.48 47.20 9.03
N ASN A 25 2.54 47.82 8.31
CA ASN A 25 1.12 47.78 8.68
C ASN A 25 0.54 46.36 8.66
N SER A 26 0.98 45.50 7.74
CA SER A 26 0.53 44.09 7.69
C SER A 26 1.03 43.27 8.88
N PHE A 27 2.21 43.59 9.41
CA PHE A 27 2.78 42.94 10.59
C PHE A 27 2.03 43.36 11.86
N ASP A 28 1.75 44.65 12.03
CA ASP A 28 0.95 45.19 13.14
C ASP A 28 -0.48 44.62 13.19
N VAL A 29 -1.09 44.38 12.01
CA VAL A 29 -2.41 43.77 11.90
C VAL A 29 -2.39 42.31 12.31
N TRP A 30 -1.32 41.56 11.98
CA TRP A 30 -1.19 40.17 12.38
C TRP A 30 -0.93 40.01 13.89
N GLU A 31 -0.12 40.88 14.49
CA GLU A 31 0.14 40.86 15.94
C GLU A 31 -1.12 41.22 16.75
N LYS A 32 -1.90 42.20 16.27
CA LYS A 32 -3.22 42.53 16.85
C LYS A 32 -4.24 41.42 16.64
N ALA A 33 -4.21 40.72 15.51
CA ALA A 33 -5.05 39.55 15.29
C ALA A 33 -4.68 38.40 16.25
N ALA A 34 -3.39 38.14 16.48
CA ALA A 34 -2.92 37.15 17.45
C ALA A 34 -3.36 37.47 18.89
N THR A 35 -3.47 38.76 19.23
CA THR A 35 -3.96 39.22 20.55
C THR A 35 -5.48 39.11 20.68
N ILE A 36 -6.24 39.32 19.59
CA ILE A 36 -7.70 39.14 19.56
C ILE A 36 -8.09 37.65 19.59
N PHE A 37 -7.28 36.78 18.99
CA PHE A 37 -7.50 35.33 19.00
C PHE A 37 -7.04 34.62 20.29
N GLY A 38 -6.70 35.36 21.34
CA GLY A 38 -6.62 34.82 22.70
C GLY A 38 -5.73 33.58 22.84
N VAL A 39 -4.58 33.56 22.15
CA VAL A 39 -3.53 32.58 22.42
C VAL A 39 -2.64 33.19 23.50
N ASP A 40 -3.20 33.29 24.71
CA ASP A 40 -2.43 33.62 25.90
C ASP A 40 -1.89 32.32 26.50
N ASP A 41 -0.60 32.10 26.26
CA ASP A 41 0.22 31.02 26.80
C ASP A 41 0.37 31.22 28.31
N LYS A 42 -0.56 30.68 29.10
CA LYS A 42 -0.37 30.18 30.47
C LYS A 42 -1.71 29.78 31.09
N ASP A 43 -2.03 28.50 30.98
CA ASP A 43 -2.42 27.74 32.17
C ASP A 43 -2.32 26.25 31.91
N GLN A 44 -1.42 25.62 32.66
CA GLN A 44 -1.24 24.18 32.68
C GLN A 44 -2.42 23.51 33.38
N VAL A 45 -3.51 23.31 32.66
CA VAL A 45 -4.42 22.20 32.92
C VAL A 45 -4.27 21.26 31.76
N LYS A 46 -3.25 20.39 31.82
CA LYS A 46 -3.18 19.22 30.94
C LYS A 46 -4.49 18.45 31.14
N PRO A 47 -5.41 18.39 30.16
CA PRO A 47 -6.37 17.32 30.18
C PRO A 47 -5.48 16.09 30.01
N LYS A 48 -5.32 15.30 31.07
CA LYS A 48 -4.94 13.90 30.88
C LYS A 48 -6.11 13.26 30.18
N LEU A 49 -6.22 13.49 28.87
CA LEU A 49 -6.82 12.54 27.98
C LEU A 49 -5.91 11.32 28.14
N LYS A 50 -6.31 10.41 29.02
CA LYS A 50 -5.87 9.03 28.92
C LYS A 50 -6.31 8.62 27.52
N LYS A 51 -5.40 8.79 26.56
CA LYS A 51 -5.47 8.04 25.32
C LYS A 51 -5.28 6.62 25.81
N GLU A 52 -6.40 5.93 26.07
CA GLU A 52 -6.37 4.48 26.07
C GLU A 52 -5.59 4.09 24.81
N PRO A 53 -4.68 3.12 24.88
CA PRO A 53 -4.07 2.59 23.67
C PRO A 53 -5.22 1.99 22.87
N THR A 54 -5.86 2.79 22.02
CA THR A 54 -6.59 2.31 20.87
C THR A 54 -5.51 1.63 20.06
N THR A 55 -5.32 0.34 20.29
CA THR A 55 -4.49 -0.53 19.46
C THR A 55 -5.04 -0.34 18.05
N GLU A 56 -4.36 0.47 17.25
CA GLU A 56 -4.69 0.61 15.84
C GLU A 56 -4.70 -0.82 15.28
N PRO A 57 -5.79 -1.27 14.63
CA PRO A 57 -5.84 -2.63 14.14
C PRO A 57 -4.65 -2.90 13.22
N ASP A 58 -4.06 -4.08 13.34
CA ASP A 58 -2.92 -4.49 12.52
C ASP A 58 -3.20 -4.28 11.03
N CYS A 59 -2.18 -3.79 10.31
CA CYS A 59 -2.28 -3.42 8.90
C CYS A 59 -3.33 -2.32 8.58
N SER A 60 -3.68 -1.51 9.59
CA SER A 60 -4.69 -0.45 9.51
C SER A 60 -6.02 -0.98 8.97
N LEU A 61 -6.41 -2.17 9.40
CA LEU A 61 -7.72 -2.75 9.11
C LEU A 61 -8.83 -1.98 9.85
N SER A 62 -10.07 -2.12 9.40
CA SER A 62 -11.22 -1.46 10.05
C SER A 62 -11.60 -2.09 11.40
N ARG A 63 -11.21 -3.35 11.63
CA ARG A 63 -11.49 -4.13 12.84
C ARG A 63 -10.31 -5.02 13.17
N VAL A 64 -10.17 -5.33 14.46
CA VAL A 64 -9.16 -6.28 14.96
C VAL A 64 -9.55 -7.70 14.53
N CYS A 65 -8.57 -8.48 14.07
CA CYS A 65 -8.78 -9.88 13.71
C CYS A 65 -8.96 -10.76 14.96
N PRO A 66 -9.72 -11.86 14.87
CA PRO A 66 -9.76 -12.87 15.93
C PRO A 66 -8.37 -13.41 16.27
N SER A 67 -8.19 -13.90 17.50
CA SER A 67 -6.89 -14.34 18.02
C SER A 67 -6.27 -15.52 17.26
N ASP A 68 -7.09 -16.31 16.56
CA ASP A 68 -6.71 -17.44 15.71
C ASP A 68 -6.57 -17.07 14.22
N HIS A 69 -6.53 -15.77 13.89
CA HIS A 69 -6.36 -15.28 12.53
C HIS A 69 -5.09 -14.40 12.42
N PHE A 70 -4.65 -14.20 11.18
CA PHE A 70 -3.63 -13.21 10.83
C PHE A 70 -4.26 -12.03 10.12
N ALA A 71 -3.86 -10.81 10.48
CA ALA A 71 -4.27 -9.60 9.78
C ALA A 71 -3.46 -9.43 8.49
N VAL A 72 -4.13 -9.16 7.36
CA VAL A 72 -3.47 -8.94 6.07
C VAL A 72 -4.03 -7.73 5.35
N ARG A 73 -3.16 -7.02 4.63
CA ARG A 73 -3.55 -5.98 3.66
C ARG A 73 -2.61 -6.00 2.48
N ILE A 74 -3.16 -6.08 1.28
CA ILE A 74 -2.43 -6.21 0.02
C ILE A 74 -2.95 -5.17 -0.95
N THR A 75 -2.05 -4.35 -1.47
CA THR A 75 -2.32 -3.32 -2.48
C THR A 75 -1.43 -3.57 -3.70
N SER A 76 -2.00 -3.58 -4.90
CA SER A 76 -1.24 -3.68 -6.16
C SER A 76 -0.37 -2.44 -6.40
N GLY A 77 0.52 -2.51 -7.38
CA GLY A 77 1.20 -1.32 -7.89
C GLY A 77 0.25 -0.39 -8.66
N ALA A 78 0.65 0.88 -8.78
CA ALA A 78 0.04 1.87 -9.67
C ALA A 78 0.89 2.03 -10.92
N ALA A 79 0.34 1.57 -12.05
CA ALA A 79 1.04 1.49 -13.32
C ALA A 79 2.43 0.83 -13.16
N ASN A 80 3.47 1.48 -13.67
CA ASN A 80 4.87 1.08 -13.55
C ASN A 80 5.69 2.02 -12.64
N VAL A 81 5.02 2.89 -11.86
CA VAL A 81 5.68 3.96 -11.08
C VAL A 81 5.70 3.65 -9.59
N VAL A 82 4.54 3.28 -9.03
CA VAL A 82 4.41 2.94 -7.62
C VAL A 82 4.24 1.42 -7.52
N GLY A 83 5.12 0.77 -6.78
CA GLY A 83 5.05 -0.67 -6.56
C GLY A 83 4.05 -1.02 -5.45
N PRO A 84 3.79 -2.31 -5.27
CA PRO A 84 2.76 -2.81 -4.36
C PRO A 84 3.15 -2.64 -2.89
N LYS A 85 2.16 -2.81 -2.02
CA LYS A 85 2.35 -2.86 -0.56
C LYS A 85 1.71 -4.11 0.00
N ILE A 86 2.48 -4.89 0.77
CA ILE A 86 1.99 -6.10 1.44
C ILE A 86 2.28 -5.97 2.94
N CYS A 87 1.22 -5.95 3.73
CA CYS A 87 1.26 -5.98 5.19
C CYS A 87 0.73 -7.31 5.72
N PHE A 88 1.45 -7.88 6.68
CA PHE A 88 1.09 -9.10 7.37
C PHE A 88 1.31 -8.92 8.87
N ASP A 89 0.25 -9.13 9.67
CA ASP A 89 0.25 -9.13 11.13
C ASP A 89 0.93 -7.89 11.73
N GLY A 90 0.49 -6.72 11.27
CA GLY A 90 0.99 -5.41 11.72
C GLY A 90 2.30 -4.97 11.08
N LYS A 91 2.96 -5.82 10.29
CA LYS A 91 4.28 -5.54 9.69
C LYS A 91 4.19 -5.38 8.18
N ILE A 92 4.74 -4.29 7.67
CA ILE A 92 4.93 -4.10 6.23
C ILE A 92 6.10 -5.00 5.79
N ILE A 93 5.80 -6.02 4.97
CA ILE A 93 6.78 -6.97 4.47
C ILE A 93 7.36 -6.52 3.14
N MET A 94 6.51 -5.99 2.24
CA MET A 94 6.93 -5.50 0.93
C MET A 94 6.36 -4.10 0.68
N SER A 95 7.21 -3.18 0.20
CA SER A 95 6.79 -1.84 -0.26
C SER A 95 7.92 -1.13 -1.03
N ASN A 96 7.58 -0.06 -1.75
CA ASN A 96 8.58 0.84 -2.36
C ASN A 96 9.59 1.39 -1.35
N VAL A 97 9.14 1.74 -0.14
CA VAL A 97 10.00 2.32 0.90
C VAL A 97 11.07 1.31 1.35
N LEU A 98 10.75 0.03 1.31
CA LEU A 98 11.68 -1.06 1.66
C LEU A 98 12.59 -1.46 0.50
N ASN A 99 12.42 -0.87 -0.70
CA ASN A 99 13.19 -1.18 -1.91
C ASN A 99 13.23 -2.68 -2.24
N ASN A 100 12.14 -3.40 -1.98
CA ASN A 100 12.06 -4.86 -2.13
C ASN A 100 10.91 -5.33 -3.02
N VAL A 101 10.39 -4.44 -3.88
CA VAL A 101 9.32 -4.70 -4.84
C VAL A 101 9.82 -4.49 -6.27
N GLY A 102 9.19 -5.15 -7.24
CA GLY A 102 9.58 -5.04 -8.64
C GLY A 102 8.50 -5.50 -9.63
N PRO A 103 8.66 -5.23 -10.93
CA PRO A 103 7.66 -5.55 -11.95
C PRO A 103 7.29 -7.03 -11.94
N GLY A 104 6.03 -7.37 -12.22
CA GLY A 104 5.51 -8.74 -12.19
C GLY A 104 4.81 -9.11 -10.88
N LEU A 105 5.01 -10.36 -10.42
CA LEU A 105 4.34 -10.92 -9.26
C LEU A 105 5.15 -10.67 -7.99
N ASN A 106 4.65 -9.87 -7.07
CA ASN A 106 5.26 -9.65 -5.75
C ASN A 106 4.61 -10.60 -4.75
N ILE A 107 5.38 -11.48 -4.12
CA ILE A 107 4.88 -12.62 -3.35
C ILE A 107 5.51 -12.64 -1.95
N VAL A 108 4.67 -12.81 -0.92
CA VAL A 108 5.07 -13.16 0.44
C VAL A 108 4.51 -14.55 0.77
N LEU A 109 5.38 -15.46 1.21
CA LEU A 109 5.04 -16.80 1.65
C LEU A 109 5.17 -16.91 3.16
N VAL A 110 4.09 -17.31 3.82
CA VAL A 110 3.98 -17.39 5.28
C VAL A 110 3.59 -18.80 5.69
N ASN A 111 4.19 -19.31 6.75
CA ASN A 111 3.77 -20.56 7.37
C ASN A 111 2.37 -20.38 8.00
N GLY A 112 1.37 -21.12 7.50
CA GLY A 112 -0.03 -20.96 7.92
C GLY A 112 -0.34 -21.33 9.38
N ARG A 113 0.58 -22.02 10.07
CA ARG A 113 0.41 -22.44 11.46
C ARG A 113 0.95 -21.43 12.46
N ASN A 114 2.18 -20.94 12.24
CA ASN A 114 2.87 -20.07 13.20
C ASN A 114 3.03 -18.61 12.72
N GLY A 115 2.64 -18.29 11.49
CA GLY A 115 2.71 -16.93 10.96
C GLY A 115 4.12 -16.47 10.58
N LYS A 116 5.12 -17.36 10.58
CA LYS A 116 6.48 -17.00 10.18
C LYS A 116 6.56 -16.75 8.68
N VAL A 117 7.03 -15.56 8.29
CA VAL A 117 7.37 -15.24 6.90
C VAL A 117 8.60 -16.07 6.51
N GLU A 118 8.44 -16.99 5.57
CA GLU A 118 9.51 -17.89 5.13
C GLU A 118 10.25 -17.38 3.89
N LYS A 119 9.52 -16.69 2.99
CA LYS A 119 10.09 -16.14 1.75
C LYS A 119 9.30 -14.90 1.32
N TYR A 120 9.99 -13.93 0.74
CA TYR A 120 9.34 -12.82 0.05
C TYR A 120 10.25 -12.31 -1.07
N GLY A 121 9.65 -11.69 -2.08
CA GLY A 121 10.35 -11.16 -3.24
C GLY A 121 9.41 -11.00 -4.42
N TYR A 122 9.96 -10.69 -5.59
CA TYR A 122 9.17 -10.57 -6.81
C TYR A 122 9.70 -11.47 -7.92
N LEU A 123 8.77 -11.94 -8.75
CA LEU A 123 9.03 -12.70 -9.97
C LEU A 123 8.80 -11.76 -11.15
N ASN A 124 9.87 -11.38 -11.84
CA ASN A 124 9.75 -10.47 -12.98
C ASN A 124 9.09 -11.17 -14.17
N MET A 125 7.84 -10.80 -14.45
CA MET A 125 7.03 -11.40 -15.51
C MET A 125 7.32 -10.84 -16.91
N ASN A 126 8.33 -9.98 -17.05
CA ASN A 126 8.78 -9.43 -18.34
C ASN A 126 10.16 -9.97 -18.72
N SER A 127 11.14 -9.87 -17.81
CA SER A 127 12.54 -10.25 -18.05
C SER A 127 12.96 -11.57 -17.38
N GLY A 128 12.11 -12.13 -16.51
CA GLY A 128 12.38 -13.40 -15.84
C GLY A 128 12.29 -14.60 -16.78
N LYS A 129 12.95 -15.70 -16.40
CA LYS A 129 12.88 -16.97 -17.14
C LYS A 129 11.65 -17.76 -16.67
N GLU A 130 10.80 -18.16 -17.60
CA GLU A 130 9.56 -18.91 -17.32
C GLU A 130 9.80 -20.15 -16.47
N LYS A 131 10.86 -20.91 -16.75
CA LYS A 131 11.23 -22.11 -16.00
C LYS A 131 11.53 -21.82 -14.52
N ASP A 132 12.24 -20.74 -14.24
CA ASP A 132 12.62 -20.36 -12.88
C ASP A 132 11.40 -19.84 -12.09
N ILE A 133 10.52 -19.10 -12.76
CA ILE A 133 9.25 -18.62 -12.21
C ILE A 133 8.35 -19.81 -11.85
N LEU A 134 8.17 -20.76 -12.77
CA LEU A 134 7.36 -21.96 -12.53
C LEU A 134 7.96 -22.82 -11.41
N ALA A 135 9.28 -23.01 -11.39
CA ALA A 135 9.97 -23.75 -10.34
C ALA A 135 9.75 -23.09 -8.97
N TYR A 136 9.83 -21.76 -8.88
CA TYR A 136 9.50 -21.04 -7.65
C TYR A 136 8.07 -21.33 -7.18
N LEU A 137 7.10 -21.25 -8.10
CA LEU A 137 5.68 -21.46 -7.76
C LEU A 137 5.39 -22.89 -7.32
N LYS A 138 6.02 -23.89 -7.95
CA LYS A 138 5.88 -25.31 -7.59
C LYS A 138 6.58 -25.69 -6.29
N ASP A 139 7.58 -24.93 -5.85
CA ASP A 139 8.28 -25.15 -4.58
C ASP A 139 7.44 -24.70 -3.36
N ILE A 140 6.32 -24.01 -3.58
CA ILE A 140 5.42 -23.57 -2.50
C ILE A 140 4.76 -24.81 -1.86
N LYS A 141 5.09 -25.04 -0.59
CA LYS A 141 4.63 -26.21 0.15
C LYS A 141 3.16 -26.09 0.55
N PRO A 142 2.40 -27.20 0.59
CA PRO A 142 1.04 -27.20 1.12
C PRO A 142 0.97 -26.60 2.54
N GLY A 143 -0.11 -25.88 2.82
CA GLY A 143 -0.34 -25.19 4.09
C GLY A 143 0.31 -23.81 4.22
N MET A 144 1.20 -23.41 3.29
CA MET A 144 1.70 -22.04 3.24
C MET A 144 0.60 -21.07 2.78
N ILE A 145 0.57 -19.89 3.39
CA ILE A 145 -0.23 -18.75 2.93
C ILE A 145 0.61 -17.97 1.92
N ALA A 146 0.06 -17.70 0.74
CA ALA A 146 0.66 -16.86 -0.28
C ALA A 146 -0.10 -15.53 -0.37
N LEU A 147 0.60 -14.41 -0.17
CA LEU A 147 0.10 -13.05 -0.40
C LEU A 147 0.75 -12.52 -1.68
N VAL A 148 -0.06 -12.09 -2.64
CA VAL A 148 0.39 -11.76 -3.99
C VAL A 148 -0.17 -10.41 -4.42
N ALA A 149 0.68 -9.57 -4.99
CA ALA A 149 0.31 -8.29 -5.58
C ALA A 149 0.96 -8.13 -6.96
N SER A 150 0.18 -7.69 -7.95
CA SER A 150 0.71 -7.36 -9.27
C SER A 150 1.41 -6.00 -9.28
N PHE A 151 2.40 -5.85 -10.16
CA PHE A 151 3.03 -4.57 -10.49
C PHE A 151 3.34 -4.52 -11.99
N ASP A 152 2.94 -3.45 -12.67
CA ASP A 152 3.06 -3.25 -14.12
C ASP A 152 2.24 -4.27 -14.96
N ASP A 153 2.80 -5.44 -15.25
CA ASP A 153 2.12 -6.53 -15.95
C ASP A 153 2.61 -7.88 -15.42
N VAL A 154 1.68 -8.82 -15.24
CA VAL A 154 1.95 -10.18 -14.76
C VAL A 154 1.76 -11.22 -15.85
N THR A 155 1.22 -10.86 -17.01
CA THR A 155 0.74 -11.82 -18.01
C THR A 155 1.78 -12.21 -19.05
N THR A 156 2.76 -11.34 -19.32
CA THR A 156 3.77 -11.53 -20.38
C THR A 156 4.50 -12.89 -20.33
N LYS A 157 4.80 -13.40 -19.14
CA LYS A 157 5.40 -14.74 -18.91
C LYS A 157 4.48 -15.75 -18.21
N MET A 158 3.20 -15.43 -18.06
CA MET A 158 2.24 -16.28 -17.34
C MET A 158 1.76 -17.43 -18.22
N THR A 159 2.05 -18.66 -17.82
CA THR A 159 1.55 -19.86 -18.51
C THR A 159 0.32 -20.44 -17.81
N ASP A 160 -0.47 -21.26 -18.52
CA ASP A 160 -1.63 -21.94 -17.92
C ASP A 160 -1.23 -22.78 -16.71
N GLU A 161 -0.08 -23.43 -16.77
CA GLU A 161 0.46 -24.21 -15.65
C GLU A 161 0.74 -23.35 -14.41
N MET A 162 1.27 -22.14 -14.59
CA MET A 162 1.43 -21.19 -13.48
C MET A 162 0.08 -20.73 -12.93
N ARG A 163 -0.93 -20.54 -13.80
CA ARG A 163 -2.28 -20.19 -13.37
C ARG A 163 -2.91 -21.32 -12.55
N GLU A 164 -2.72 -22.57 -12.93
CA GLU A 164 -3.22 -23.72 -12.16
C GLU A 164 -2.61 -23.79 -10.75
N VAL A 165 -1.35 -23.38 -10.58
CA VAL A 165 -0.73 -23.30 -9.24
C VAL A 165 -1.49 -22.34 -8.33
N PHE A 166 -1.91 -21.16 -8.84
CA PHE A 166 -2.73 -20.22 -8.07
C PHE A 166 -4.18 -20.70 -7.89
N VAL A 167 -4.75 -21.43 -8.85
CA VAL A 167 -6.05 -22.10 -8.66
C VAL A 167 -5.97 -23.10 -7.50
N GLY A 168 -4.88 -23.88 -7.42
CA GLY A 168 -4.60 -24.77 -6.28
C GLY A 168 -4.30 -24.06 -4.96
N MET A 169 -4.20 -22.72 -4.96
CA MET A 169 -4.16 -21.87 -3.76
C MET A 169 -5.51 -21.23 -3.44
N GLY A 170 -6.54 -21.47 -4.27
CA GLY A 170 -7.89 -20.94 -4.12
C GLY A 170 -8.22 -19.72 -4.98
N SER A 171 -7.38 -19.35 -5.96
CA SER A 171 -7.69 -18.23 -6.87
C SER A 171 -8.86 -18.58 -7.80
N THR A 172 -9.75 -17.60 -7.96
CA THR A 172 -10.90 -17.63 -8.87
C THR A 172 -10.72 -16.71 -10.07
N LEU A 173 -9.84 -15.70 -9.97
CA LEU A 173 -9.62 -14.68 -11.00
C LEU A 173 -8.30 -14.86 -11.76
N ILE A 174 -7.39 -15.73 -11.31
CA ILE A 174 -6.09 -15.89 -11.99
C ILE A 174 -6.25 -16.29 -13.46
N LYS A 175 -7.28 -17.07 -13.83
CA LYS A 175 -7.53 -17.47 -15.22
C LYS A 175 -8.07 -16.34 -16.09
N SER A 176 -8.66 -15.29 -15.51
CA SER A 176 -9.20 -14.15 -16.24
C SER A 176 -8.24 -12.97 -16.38
N LEU A 177 -7.04 -13.02 -15.78
CA LEU A 177 -6.08 -11.91 -15.88
C LEU A 177 -5.61 -11.69 -17.32
N LYS A 178 -5.78 -10.44 -17.76
CA LYS A 178 -5.34 -9.87 -19.04
C LYS A 178 -4.13 -8.94 -18.81
N PRO A 179 -3.43 -8.54 -19.89
CA PRO A 179 -2.30 -7.62 -19.78
C PRO A 179 -2.63 -6.37 -18.98
N ARG A 180 -1.75 -6.01 -18.04
CA ARG A 180 -1.83 -4.84 -17.15
C ARG A 180 -3.00 -4.80 -16.16
N ASP A 181 -3.75 -5.88 -16.02
CA ASP A 181 -4.74 -5.96 -14.95
C ASP A 181 -4.08 -5.78 -13.57
N GLY A 182 -4.70 -4.98 -12.73
CA GLY A 182 -4.39 -4.93 -11.31
C GLY A 182 -4.92 -6.20 -10.65
N TRP A 183 -4.12 -6.88 -9.84
CA TRP A 183 -4.54 -8.09 -9.15
C TRP A 183 -3.86 -8.23 -7.80
N VAL A 184 -4.66 -8.54 -6.79
CA VAL A 184 -4.20 -8.89 -5.44
C VAL A 184 -4.89 -10.18 -5.01
N PHE A 185 -4.16 -11.02 -4.29
CA PHE A 185 -4.62 -12.33 -3.88
C PHE A 185 -3.96 -12.77 -2.58
N ALA A 186 -4.75 -13.34 -1.67
CA ALA A 186 -4.25 -14.09 -0.54
C ALA A 186 -4.87 -15.49 -0.54
N GLY A 187 -4.05 -16.54 -0.59
CA GLY A 187 -4.54 -17.92 -0.65
C GLY A 187 -3.69 -18.87 0.18
N ARG A 188 -4.10 -20.14 0.23
CA ARG A 188 -3.36 -21.20 0.95
C ARG A 188 -3.06 -22.34 -0.01
N ALA A 189 -1.78 -22.69 -0.14
CA ALA A 189 -1.36 -23.80 -1.00
C ALA A 189 -1.97 -25.14 -0.55
N GLY A 190 -2.54 -25.88 -1.50
CA GLY A 190 -3.17 -27.18 -1.26
C GLY A 190 -4.56 -27.09 -0.64
N THR A 191 -5.23 -25.94 -0.72
CA THR A 191 -6.62 -25.77 -0.28
C THR A 191 -7.59 -26.18 -1.37
N GLU A 192 -8.76 -26.70 -0.98
CA GLU A 192 -9.92 -26.85 -1.88
C GLU A 192 -10.85 -25.62 -1.81
N ASN A 193 -10.68 -24.78 -0.79
CA ASN A 193 -11.51 -23.60 -0.58
C ASN A 193 -11.06 -22.43 -1.47
N LYS A 194 -12.04 -21.74 -2.05
CA LYS A 194 -11.82 -20.48 -2.77
C LYS A 194 -11.37 -19.38 -1.80
N SER A 195 -10.47 -18.52 -2.27
CA SER A 195 -10.07 -17.34 -1.50
C SER A 195 -11.19 -16.30 -1.48
N LEU A 196 -11.37 -15.68 -0.30
CA LEU A 196 -12.23 -14.50 -0.13
C LEU A 196 -11.45 -13.19 -0.23
N LEU A 197 -10.12 -13.26 -0.32
CA LEU A 197 -9.22 -12.12 -0.36
C LEU A 197 -8.54 -12.08 -1.73
N GLU A 198 -9.36 -11.84 -2.76
CA GLU A 198 -8.93 -11.72 -4.14
C GLU A 198 -9.68 -10.58 -4.81
N LYS A 199 -8.99 -9.76 -5.58
CA LYS A 199 -9.62 -8.67 -6.34
C LYS A 199 -8.82 -8.37 -7.60
N GLN A 200 -9.53 -8.10 -8.68
CA GLN A 200 -8.99 -7.72 -9.99
C GLN A 200 -9.52 -6.34 -10.38
N ALA A 201 -8.65 -5.49 -10.91
CA ALA A 201 -9.01 -4.29 -11.66
C ALA A 201 -8.65 -4.55 -13.12
N VAL A 202 -9.65 -4.57 -13.99
CA VAL A 202 -9.47 -4.88 -15.41
C VAL A 202 -8.92 -3.65 -16.12
N SER A 203 -7.85 -3.82 -16.89
CA SER A 203 -7.32 -2.78 -17.77
C SER A 203 -8.23 -2.62 -18.98
N ASP A 204 -8.75 -1.41 -19.18
CA ASP A 204 -9.54 -1.03 -20.35
C ASP A 204 -9.23 0.42 -20.73
N ASP A 205 -8.86 0.65 -21.99
CA ASP A 205 -8.39 1.94 -22.48
C ASP A 205 -9.41 3.09 -22.28
N ASN A 206 -10.71 2.79 -22.11
CA ASN A 206 -11.76 3.79 -21.90
C ASN A 206 -11.99 4.12 -20.42
N THR A 207 -11.60 3.24 -19.50
CA THR A 207 -11.87 3.38 -18.05
C THR A 207 -10.61 3.48 -17.20
N ASN A 208 -9.46 3.23 -17.80
CA ASN A 208 -8.16 3.36 -17.16
C ASN A 208 -7.93 4.79 -16.64
N ILE A 209 -7.52 4.90 -15.37
CA ILE A 209 -7.20 6.20 -14.75
C ILE A 209 -5.77 6.64 -15.02
N TYR A 210 -4.91 5.70 -15.41
CA TYR A 210 -3.56 5.95 -15.91
C TYR A 210 -3.52 5.63 -17.40
N GLU A 211 -2.59 6.21 -18.16
CA GLU A 211 -2.58 6.18 -19.63
C GLU A 211 -2.81 4.78 -20.25
N LYS A 212 -2.42 3.69 -19.57
CA LYS A 212 -2.70 2.30 -19.99
C LYS A 212 -2.91 1.30 -18.85
N TRP A 213 -3.14 1.79 -17.62
CA TRP A 213 -3.28 0.94 -16.44
C TRP A 213 -4.54 1.32 -15.65
N PRO A 214 -5.19 0.33 -15.03
CA PRO A 214 -6.34 0.58 -14.17
C PRO A 214 -5.90 1.16 -12.83
N GLU A 215 -6.88 1.54 -12.00
CA GLU A 215 -6.62 1.95 -10.62
C GLU A 215 -6.00 0.80 -9.80
N MET A 216 -5.22 1.18 -8.78
CA MET A 216 -4.74 0.22 -7.78
C MET A 216 -5.90 -0.57 -7.17
N VAL A 217 -5.63 -1.85 -6.92
CA VAL A 217 -6.59 -2.73 -6.28
C VAL A 217 -6.07 -3.15 -4.91
N GLU A 218 -6.97 -3.21 -3.94
CA GLU A 218 -6.65 -3.56 -2.56
C GLU A 218 -7.63 -4.59 -2.00
N VAL A 219 -7.11 -5.50 -1.18
CA VAL A 219 -7.87 -6.34 -0.26
C VAL A 219 -7.26 -6.26 1.15
N GLY A 220 -8.11 -6.36 2.16
CA GLY A 220 -7.68 -6.42 3.56
C GLY A 220 -8.66 -7.28 4.36
N GLY A 221 -8.13 -8.05 5.31
CA GLY A 221 -8.96 -8.94 6.11
C GLY A 221 -8.15 -9.87 7.02
N CYS A 222 -8.81 -10.92 7.47
CA CYS A 222 -8.27 -11.89 8.43
C CYS A 222 -8.18 -13.27 7.77
N ILE A 223 -7.01 -13.91 7.86
CA ILE A 223 -6.81 -15.29 7.36
C ILE A 223 -6.73 -16.25 8.55
N PRO A 224 -7.56 -17.31 8.62
CA PRO A 224 -7.52 -18.27 9.72
C PRO A 224 -6.17 -18.99 9.80
N ARG A 225 -5.66 -19.21 11.01
CA ARG A 225 -4.52 -20.10 11.25
C ARG A 225 -4.88 -21.53 10.90
N THR A 226 -3.90 -22.29 10.42
CA THR A 226 -4.07 -23.74 10.29
C THR A 226 -4.17 -24.33 11.71
N PRO A 227 -5.25 -25.04 12.06
CA PRO A 227 -5.36 -25.67 13.37
C PRO A 227 -4.19 -26.62 13.59
N THR A 228 -3.71 -26.68 14.83
CA THR A 228 -2.88 -27.80 15.25
C THR A 228 -3.80 -29.01 15.38
N GLU A 229 -3.53 -30.12 14.71
CA GLU A 229 -4.23 -31.38 15.02
C GLU A 229 -4.13 -31.61 16.53
N HIS A 230 -5.24 -31.43 17.24
CA HIS A 230 -5.40 -32.02 18.55
C HIS A 230 -5.57 -33.51 18.27
N LYS A 231 -4.55 -34.31 18.57
CA LYS A 231 -4.78 -35.74 18.79
C LYS A 231 -5.79 -35.81 19.92
N GLU A 232 -7.00 -36.22 19.59
CA GLU A 232 -8.01 -36.62 20.56
C GLU A 232 -7.35 -37.72 21.42
N PRO A 233 -7.41 -37.64 22.77
CA PRO A 233 -6.94 -38.74 23.59
C PRO A 233 -7.79 -39.96 23.24
N GLU A 234 -7.15 -41.05 22.81
CA GLU A 234 -7.78 -42.36 22.72
C GLU A 234 -8.32 -42.70 24.11
N GLU A 235 -9.65 -42.77 24.25
CA GLU A 235 -10.36 -43.23 25.44
C GLU A 235 -10.48 -44.76 25.45
#